data_AF-A0A521YSI1-F1
#
_entry.id   AF-A0A521YSI1-F1
#
_cell.length_a   1.000
_cell.length_b   1.000
_cell.length_c   1.000
_cell.angle_alpha   90.00
_cell.angle_beta   90.00
_cell.angle_gamma   90.00
#
_symmetry.space_group_name_H-M   'P 1'
#
loop_
_entity.id
_entity.type
_entity.pdbx_description
1 polymer ?
#
loop_
_entity_poly.entity_id
_entity_poly.type
_entity_poly.pdbx_seq_one_letter_code
_entity_poly.pdbx_strand_id
1 'polypeptide(L)'
;MSRVDLYVDFQSDIEMEGFARQAWITRSGSINTYSVRGEFSGYTVGQGGPMSCRLYNKSLEILKSHKTYFVELWKRSGMDPNRMVWRLEFQAVREVLHQLGIQSFKGLMRELGGIWAYATQTWLRLAVPQTGDSNCARWPTHPLWERLAGIQWGTADVPLTRSFSPARIPALDRLFRLYLALLTSFMAKNRLKDKPAQWEFAEGQAEFIKQAQQFHESRCQEHLSISLEDYIAQEVALKARQYNTMRNVSTVKQDAETSDKVNKDATDYYRASRGE
;
A
#
# COMPACT_ATOMS: atom_id res chain seq x y z
N MET A 1 -11.10 1.95 -7.68
CA MET A 1 -9.77 1.32 -7.81
C MET A 1 -9.07 1.27 -6.44
N SER A 2 -8.61 0.12 -5.98
CA SER A 2 -7.94 -0.07 -4.68
C SER A 2 -6.42 -0.24 -4.80
N ARG A 3 -5.97 -0.84 -5.90
CA ARG A 3 -4.58 -1.15 -6.23
C ARG A 3 -4.41 -1.25 -7.73
N VAL A 4 -3.21 -0.97 -8.22
CA VAL A 4 -2.77 -1.18 -9.59
C VAL A 4 -1.37 -1.79 -9.57
N ASP A 5 -1.14 -2.80 -10.42
CA ASP A 5 0.18 -3.39 -10.63
C ASP A 5 0.57 -3.18 -12.11
N LEU A 6 1.65 -2.44 -12.36
CA LEU A 6 2.25 -2.27 -13.68
C LEU A 6 3.49 -3.16 -13.77
N TYR A 7 3.68 -3.85 -14.88
CA TYR A 7 4.88 -4.67 -15.08
C TYR A 7 5.39 -4.65 -16.50
N VAL A 8 6.68 -4.95 -16.64
CA VAL A 8 7.30 -5.34 -17.91
C VAL A 8 7.98 -6.70 -17.75
N ASP A 9 7.80 -7.55 -18.76
CA ASP A 9 8.57 -8.77 -18.94
C ASP A 9 9.72 -8.48 -19.91
N PHE A 10 10.92 -8.96 -19.58
CA PHE A 10 12.12 -8.71 -20.39
C PHE A 10 13.12 -9.85 -20.30
N GLN A 11 14.03 -9.90 -21.27
CA GLN A 11 15.18 -10.81 -21.30
C GLN A 11 16.46 -9.98 -21.22
N SER A 12 17.45 -10.47 -20.50
CA SER A 12 18.72 -9.78 -20.29
C SER A 12 19.83 -10.79 -20.04
N ASP A 13 21.04 -10.46 -20.48
CA ASP A 13 22.26 -11.23 -20.18
C ASP A 13 22.98 -10.72 -18.92
N ILE A 14 22.43 -9.68 -18.29
CA ILE A 14 22.97 -9.10 -17.06
C ILE A 14 22.65 -10.02 -15.88
N GLU A 15 23.68 -10.33 -15.10
CA GLU A 15 23.56 -11.08 -13.85
C GLU A 15 22.75 -10.28 -12.82
N MET A 16 21.56 -10.79 -12.49
CA MET A 16 20.65 -10.06 -11.58
C MET A 16 21.10 -10.13 -10.13
N GLU A 17 21.71 -11.22 -9.68
CA GLU A 17 22.11 -11.41 -8.27
C GLU A 17 23.23 -10.44 -7.84
N GLY A 18 24.05 -9.98 -8.79
CA GLY A 18 25.22 -9.15 -8.53
C GLY A 18 24.93 -7.70 -8.09
N PHE A 19 23.66 -7.28 -8.02
CA PHE A 19 23.34 -5.91 -7.61
C PHE A 19 23.49 -5.72 -6.11
N ALA A 20 24.50 -4.96 -5.71
CA ALA A 20 24.75 -4.62 -4.32
C ALA A 20 23.61 -3.77 -3.71
N ARG A 21 23.36 -3.91 -2.40
CA ARG A 21 22.27 -3.21 -1.70
C ARG A 21 22.31 -1.69 -1.86
N GLN A 22 23.51 -1.10 -1.87
CA GLN A 22 23.72 0.34 -2.02
C GLN A 22 23.44 0.85 -3.44
N ALA A 23 23.44 -0.02 -4.45
CA ALA A 23 23.09 0.34 -5.82
C ALA A 23 21.60 0.72 -5.95
N TRP A 24 20.75 0.21 -5.05
CA TRP A 24 19.33 0.51 -5.04
C TRP A 24 19.02 1.81 -4.29
N ILE A 25 18.70 2.86 -5.06
CA ILE A 25 18.26 4.16 -4.55
C ILE A 25 16.74 4.16 -4.49
N THR A 26 16.17 4.22 -3.29
CA THR A 26 14.73 4.06 -3.09
C THR A 26 14.17 4.93 -1.98
N ARG A 27 12.88 5.27 -2.09
CA ARG A 27 12.10 5.89 -1.01
C ARG A 27 11.56 4.89 0.02
N SER A 28 11.81 3.59 -0.18
CA SER A 28 11.44 2.53 0.76
C SER A 28 12.56 2.26 1.78
N GLY A 29 12.19 1.92 3.02
CA GLY A 29 13.16 1.48 4.03
C GLY A 29 13.66 0.04 3.84
N SER A 30 12.95 -0.80 3.07
CA SER A 30 13.23 -2.23 2.95
C SER A 30 13.53 -2.68 1.52
N ILE A 31 14.57 -3.52 1.40
CA ILE A 31 14.92 -4.29 0.19
C ILE A 31 15.29 -5.70 0.64
N ASN A 32 14.67 -6.70 0.03
CA ASN A 32 14.90 -8.11 0.31
C ASN A 32 15.28 -8.85 -0.97
N THR A 33 16.01 -9.96 -0.83
CA THR A 33 16.30 -10.92 -1.89
C THR A 33 15.54 -12.21 -1.67
N TYR A 34 15.25 -12.93 -2.74
CA TYR A 34 14.60 -14.24 -2.70
C TYR A 34 15.44 -15.27 -3.43
N SER A 35 15.47 -16.47 -2.88
CA SER A 35 16.07 -17.64 -3.51
C SER A 35 15.07 -18.79 -3.59
N VAL A 36 15.09 -19.55 -4.68
CA VAL A 36 14.33 -20.79 -4.84
C VAL A 36 15.35 -21.91 -5.00
N ARG A 37 15.31 -22.91 -4.09
CA ARG A 37 16.25 -24.05 -4.07
C ARG A 37 17.74 -23.65 -4.03
N GLY A 38 18.06 -22.56 -3.34
CA GLY A 38 19.43 -22.07 -3.21
C GLY A 38 19.90 -21.17 -4.36
N GLU A 39 19.10 -20.99 -5.40
CA GLU A 39 19.40 -20.09 -6.51
C GLU A 39 18.63 -18.77 -6.37
N PHE A 40 19.30 -17.65 -6.66
CA PHE A 40 18.67 -16.35 -6.66
C PHE A 40 17.50 -16.28 -7.64
N SER A 41 16.40 -15.68 -7.17
CA SER A 41 15.14 -15.61 -7.90
C SER A 41 14.56 -14.21 -8.00
N GLY A 42 15.10 -13.22 -7.29
CA GLY A 42 14.67 -11.84 -7.41
C GLY A 42 14.89 -10.94 -6.19
N TYR A 43 14.54 -9.66 -6.37
CA TYR A 43 14.47 -8.63 -5.35
C TYR A 43 13.02 -8.22 -5.08
N THR A 44 12.74 -7.82 -3.85
CA THR A 44 11.57 -7.01 -3.52
C THR A 44 11.98 -5.74 -2.79
N VAL A 45 11.27 -4.65 -3.06
CA VAL A 45 11.48 -3.34 -2.43
C VAL A 45 10.15 -2.84 -1.91
N GLY A 46 10.09 -2.44 -0.63
CA GLY A 46 8.90 -1.82 -0.04
C GLY A 46 7.69 -2.74 0.10
N GLN A 47 7.91 -4.04 0.24
CA GLN A 47 6.83 -5.01 0.46
C GLN A 47 5.96 -4.61 1.67
N GLY A 48 4.64 -4.73 1.51
CA GLY A 48 3.66 -4.32 2.53
C GLY A 48 3.38 -2.81 2.59
N GLY A 49 4.20 -1.99 1.91
CA GLY A 49 4.02 -0.54 1.84
C GLY A 49 2.96 -0.10 0.81
N PRO A 50 2.68 1.23 0.76
CA PRO A 50 1.73 1.81 -0.19
C PRO A 50 2.23 1.76 -1.64
N MET A 51 3.53 1.56 -1.83
CA MET A 51 4.14 1.23 -3.12
C MET A 51 5.19 0.13 -2.91
N SER A 52 5.26 -0.84 -3.81
CA SER A 52 6.28 -1.89 -3.78
C SER A 52 6.76 -2.25 -5.18
N CYS A 53 7.97 -2.80 -5.25
CA CYS A 53 8.56 -3.32 -6.48
C CYS A 53 8.98 -4.78 -6.31
N ARG A 54 8.83 -5.56 -7.38
CA ARG A 54 9.33 -6.93 -7.51
C ARG A 54 10.14 -7.01 -8.82
N LEU A 55 11.40 -7.39 -8.71
CA LEU A 55 12.22 -7.79 -9.86
C LEU A 55 12.52 -9.28 -9.70
N TYR A 56 11.95 -10.16 -10.52
CA TYR A 56 12.07 -11.60 -10.28
C TYR A 56 12.08 -12.44 -11.55
N ASN A 57 12.60 -13.66 -11.42
CA ASN A 57 12.64 -14.63 -12.50
C ASN A 57 11.22 -15.17 -12.74
N LYS A 58 10.58 -14.66 -13.80
CA LYS A 58 9.21 -14.99 -14.15
C LYS A 58 9.10 -16.39 -14.73
N SER A 59 10.12 -16.84 -15.47
CA SER A 59 10.20 -18.22 -15.97
C SER A 59 10.12 -19.24 -14.84
N LEU A 60 10.88 -19.06 -13.76
CA LEU A 60 10.82 -19.93 -12.58
C LEU A 60 9.45 -19.85 -11.87
N GLU A 61 8.84 -18.66 -11.77
CA GLU A 61 7.52 -18.52 -11.15
C GLU A 61 6.43 -19.27 -11.92
N ILE A 62 6.39 -19.17 -13.25
CA ILE A 62 5.33 -19.79 -14.04
C ILE A 62 5.41 -21.32 -14.05
N LEU A 63 6.61 -21.90 -13.87
CA LEU A 63 6.79 -23.34 -13.69
C LEU A 63 6.11 -23.83 -12.42
N LYS A 64 6.18 -23.03 -11.34
CA LYS A 64 5.52 -23.34 -10.06
C LYS A 64 4.02 -23.04 -10.09
N SER A 65 3.61 -21.96 -10.75
CA SER A 65 2.22 -21.50 -10.76
C SER A 65 1.39 -22.11 -11.89
N HIS A 66 2.00 -22.90 -12.78
CA HIS A 66 1.38 -23.47 -13.98
C HIS A 66 0.74 -22.44 -14.94
N LYS A 67 1.24 -21.20 -14.97
CA LYS A 67 0.71 -20.11 -15.83
C LYS A 67 1.34 -20.15 -17.22
N THR A 68 1.16 -21.26 -17.92
CA THR A 68 1.83 -21.54 -19.21
C THR A 68 1.41 -20.60 -20.34
N TYR A 69 0.27 -19.89 -20.21
CA TYR A 69 -0.18 -18.90 -21.19
C TYR A 69 0.82 -17.75 -21.42
N PHE A 70 1.69 -17.45 -20.46
CA PHE A 70 2.75 -16.43 -20.63
C PHE A 70 3.74 -16.81 -21.72
N VAL A 71 4.03 -18.11 -21.91
CA VAL A 71 4.98 -18.58 -22.93
C VAL A 71 4.54 -18.14 -24.33
N GLU A 72 3.25 -18.24 -24.62
CA GLU A 72 2.68 -17.84 -25.89
C GLU A 72 2.70 -16.31 -26.07
N LEU A 73 2.45 -15.54 -25.01
CA LEU A 73 2.55 -14.07 -25.04
C LEU A 73 3.97 -13.60 -25.33
N TRP A 74 4.97 -14.21 -24.70
CA TRP A 74 6.38 -13.88 -24.91
C TRP A 74 6.83 -14.22 -26.34
N LYS A 75 6.42 -15.38 -26.87
CA LYS A 75 6.68 -15.76 -28.26
C LYS A 75 6.09 -14.74 -29.24
N ARG A 76 4.83 -14.33 -29.05
CA ARG A 76 4.17 -13.30 -29.88
C ARG A 76 4.84 -11.93 -29.78
N SER A 77 5.49 -11.65 -28.64
CA SER A 77 6.26 -10.43 -28.42
C SER A 77 7.69 -10.51 -28.98
N GLY A 78 8.06 -11.62 -29.63
CA GLY A 78 9.38 -11.82 -30.24
C GLY A 78 10.49 -12.22 -29.26
N MET A 79 10.14 -12.61 -28.02
CA MET A 79 11.12 -13.08 -27.04
C MET A 79 11.62 -14.50 -27.39
N ASP A 80 12.88 -14.76 -27.11
CA ASP A 80 13.50 -16.08 -27.36
C ASP A 80 12.94 -17.12 -26.36
N PRO A 81 12.30 -18.21 -26.83
CA PRO A 81 11.71 -19.21 -25.94
C PRO A 81 12.74 -19.97 -25.07
N ASN A 82 14.03 -19.94 -25.44
CA ASN A 82 15.09 -20.63 -24.71
C ASN A 82 15.75 -19.77 -23.63
N ARG A 83 15.41 -18.48 -23.56
CA ARG A 83 15.98 -17.54 -22.59
C ARG A 83 15.03 -17.29 -21.44
N MET A 84 15.59 -17.15 -20.24
CA MET A 84 14.81 -16.80 -19.05
C MET A 84 14.20 -15.40 -19.19
N VAL A 85 12.98 -15.27 -18.68
CA VAL A 85 12.24 -14.00 -18.64
C VAL A 85 12.21 -13.49 -17.22
N TRP A 86 12.60 -12.23 -17.05
CA TRP A 86 12.50 -11.47 -15.82
C TRP A 86 11.30 -10.55 -15.88
N ARG A 87 10.66 -10.33 -14.72
CA ARG A 87 9.60 -9.34 -14.57
C ARG A 87 10.04 -8.25 -13.62
N LEU A 88 9.91 -7.00 -14.05
CA LEU A 88 9.90 -5.83 -13.17
C LEU A 88 8.45 -5.37 -12.98
N GLU A 89 7.98 -5.38 -11.74
CA GLU A 89 6.59 -5.08 -11.40
C GLU A 89 6.52 -4.06 -10.27
N PHE A 90 5.75 -2.99 -10.46
CA PHE A 90 5.43 -1.99 -9.45
C PHE A 90 3.96 -2.08 -9.07
N GLN A 91 3.72 -2.19 -7.77
CA GLN A 91 2.39 -2.18 -7.17
C GLN A 91 2.18 -0.83 -6.47
N ALA A 92 1.09 -0.15 -6.79
CA ALA A 92 0.66 1.10 -6.14
C ALA A 92 -0.76 0.94 -5.58
N VAL A 93 -0.93 1.24 -4.28
CA VAL A 93 -2.26 1.25 -3.65
C VAL A 93 -2.97 2.58 -3.87
N ARG A 94 -4.27 2.63 -3.55
CA ARG A 94 -5.14 3.81 -3.71
C ARG A 94 -4.52 5.11 -3.21
N GLU A 95 -3.84 5.10 -2.06
CA GLU A 95 -3.20 6.29 -1.51
C GLU A 95 -2.19 6.92 -2.49
N VAL A 96 -1.32 6.10 -3.08
CA VAL A 96 -0.31 6.57 -4.03
C VAL A 96 -0.96 7.06 -5.32
N LEU A 97 -1.95 6.31 -5.81
CA LEU A 97 -2.68 6.68 -7.02
C LEU A 97 -3.36 8.06 -6.86
N HIS A 98 -3.99 8.32 -5.70
CA HIS A 98 -4.59 9.63 -5.42
C HIS A 98 -3.56 10.75 -5.36
N GLN A 99 -2.38 10.51 -4.77
CA GLN A 99 -1.29 11.50 -4.73
C GLN A 99 -0.68 11.78 -6.10
N LEU A 100 -0.78 10.82 -7.03
CA LEU A 100 -0.43 10.98 -8.44
C LEU A 100 -1.59 11.58 -9.27
N GLY A 101 -2.70 11.99 -8.64
CA GLY A 101 -3.86 12.57 -9.34
C GLY A 101 -4.78 11.57 -10.03
N ILE A 102 -4.58 10.26 -9.82
CA ILE A 102 -5.33 9.20 -10.49
C ILE A 102 -6.52 8.76 -9.63
N GLN A 103 -7.72 9.18 -10.04
CA GLN A 103 -8.97 8.93 -9.31
C GLN A 103 -9.97 8.05 -10.08
N SER A 104 -9.70 7.77 -11.36
CA SER A 104 -10.60 6.98 -12.22
C SER A 104 -9.82 6.00 -13.10
N PHE A 105 -10.50 4.98 -13.62
CA PHE A 105 -9.91 4.03 -14.56
C PHE A 105 -9.49 4.71 -15.87
N LYS A 106 -10.32 5.62 -16.40
CA LYS A 106 -9.97 6.44 -17.58
C LYS A 106 -8.72 7.29 -17.34
N GLY A 107 -8.58 7.86 -16.14
CA GLY A 107 -7.37 8.55 -15.72
C GLY A 107 -6.16 7.60 -15.69
N LEU A 108 -6.30 6.43 -15.06
CA LEU A 108 -5.24 5.43 -15.00
C LEU A 108 -4.69 5.08 -16.39
N MET A 109 -5.59 4.75 -17.33
CA MET A 109 -5.19 4.32 -18.68
C MET A 109 -4.43 5.41 -19.45
N ARG A 110 -4.71 6.68 -19.18
CA ARG A 110 -3.98 7.82 -19.78
C ARG A 110 -2.61 8.03 -19.14
N GLU A 111 -2.45 7.71 -17.86
CA GLU A 111 -1.28 8.04 -17.06
C GLU A 111 -0.34 6.85 -16.81
N LEU A 112 -0.46 5.74 -17.55
CA LEU A 112 0.37 4.53 -17.34
C LEU A 112 1.87 4.83 -17.43
N GLY A 113 2.31 5.57 -18.44
CA GLY A 113 3.71 5.96 -18.59
C GLY A 113 4.17 6.94 -17.52
N GLY A 114 3.28 7.83 -17.08
CA GLY A 114 3.54 8.72 -15.96
C GLY A 114 3.75 7.98 -14.63
N ILE A 115 2.97 6.92 -14.38
CA ILE A 115 3.15 6.02 -13.22
C ILE A 115 4.48 5.27 -13.34
N TRP A 116 4.78 4.74 -14.52
CA TRP A 116 6.02 4.00 -14.76
C TRP A 116 7.27 4.87 -14.58
N ALA A 117 7.24 6.10 -15.11
CA ALA A 117 8.32 7.08 -14.94
C ALA A 117 8.50 7.46 -13.46
N TYR A 118 7.40 7.75 -12.74
CA TYR A 118 7.48 8.01 -11.30
C TYR A 118 8.09 6.79 -10.55
N ALA A 119 7.65 5.58 -10.88
CA ALA A 119 8.13 4.35 -10.25
C ALA A 119 9.63 4.10 -10.47
N THR A 120 10.10 4.26 -11.71
CA THR A 120 11.46 3.90 -12.14
C THR A 120 12.49 5.03 -12.06
N GLN A 121 12.05 6.29 -11.95
CA GLN A 121 12.97 7.44 -11.92
C GLN A 121 12.95 8.15 -10.57
N THR A 122 11.81 8.17 -9.88
CA THR A 122 11.63 8.94 -8.64
C THR A 122 11.54 8.07 -7.39
N TRP A 123 10.83 6.94 -7.46
CA TRP A 123 10.58 6.09 -6.30
C TRP A 123 11.66 5.01 -6.09
N LEU A 124 12.13 4.39 -7.17
CA LEU A 124 13.18 3.39 -7.17
C LEU A 124 14.07 3.58 -8.40
N ARG A 125 15.39 3.52 -8.20
CA ARG A 125 16.39 3.54 -9.25
C ARG A 125 17.53 2.59 -8.92
N LEU A 126 17.98 1.82 -9.90
CA LEU A 126 19.23 1.06 -9.81
C LEU A 126 20.36 1.92 -10.37
N ALA A 127 21.37 2.21 -9.54
CA ALA A 127 22.53 3.02 -9.88
C ALA A 127 23.79 2.15 -10.01
N VAL A 128 24.84 2.69 -10.62
CA VAL A 128 26.18 2.09 -10.61
C VAL A 128 26.99 2.74 -9.48
N PRO A 129 27.35 2.00 -8.42
CA PRO A 129 28.15 2.54 -7.33
C PRO A 129 29.49 3.09 -7.81
N GLN A 130 29.85 4.28 -7.35
CA GLN A 130 31.13 4.93 -7.66
C GLN A 130 32.06 4.87 -6.46
N THR A 131 33.29 4.43 -6.67
CA THR A 131 34.33 4.42 -5.64
C THR A 131 34.75 5.85 -5.32
N GLY A 132 34.55 6.28 -4.07
CA GLY A 132 34.96 7.60 -3.59
C GLY A 132 33.88 8.69 -3.59
N ASP A 133 32.67 8.41 -4.10
CA ASP A 133 31.52 9.32 -3.96
C ASP A 133 30.48 8.74 -3.00
N SER A 134 30.35 9.33 -1.82
CA SER A 134 29.34 8.94 -0.82
C SER A 134 27.94 9.44 -1.17
N ASN A 135 27.79 10.35 -2.12
CA ASN A 135 26.51 10.89 -2.53
C ASN A 135 25.86 10.05 -3.64
N CYS A 136 25.12 9.03 -3.22
CA CYS A 136 24.45 8.08 -4.12
C CYS A 136 23.41 8.71 -5.07
N ALA A 137 22.95 9.94 -4.81
CA ALA A 137 22.06 10.67 -5.74
C ALA A 137 22.77 11.07 -7.04
N ARG A 138 24.10 11.20 -7.02
CA ARG A 138 24.92 11.58 -8.19
C ARG A 138 25.38 10.38 -9.02
N TRP A 139 25.26 9.17 -8.48
CA TRP A 139 25.70 7.97 -9.17
C TRP A 139 24.90 7.77 -10.47
N PRO A 140 25.54 7.38 -11.58
CA PRO A 140 24.87 7.15 -12.85
C PRO A 140 23.87 6.00 -12.75
N THR A 141 22.82 6.05 -13.56
CA THR A 141 21.80 4.99 -13.60
C THR A 141 22.39 3.75 -14.28
N HIS A 142 22.04 2.56 -13.77
CA HIS A 142 22.49 1.32 -14.36
C HIS A 142 21.89 1.13 -15.77
N PRO A 143 22.65 0.71 -16.80
CA PRO A 143 22.16 0.64 -18.19
C PRO A 143 20.90 -0.21 -18.39
N LEU A 144 20.78 -1.34 -17.65
CA LEU A 144 19.54 -2.12 -17.61
C LEU A 144 18.34 -1.27 -17.18
N TRP A 145 18.54 -0.46 -16.14
CA TRP A 145 17.49 0.33 -15.54
C TRP A 145 17.11 1.52 -16.41
N GLU A 146 18.06 2.12 -17.13
CA GLU A 146 17.77 3.14 -18.15
C GLU A 146 16.85 2.59 -19.24
N ARG A 147 17.13 1.38 -19.73
CA ARG A 147 16.28 0.71 -20.73
C ARG A 147 14.88 0.41 -20.20
N LEU A 148 14.78 -0.07 -18.95
CA LEU A 148 13.50 -0.35 -18.32
C LEU A 148 12.70 0.93 -18.05
N ALA A 149 13.35 1.98 -17.56
CA ALA A 149 12.72 3.28 -17.29
C ALA A 149 12.27 4.00 -18.57
N GLY A 150 12.93 3.73 -19.70
CA GLY A 150 12.62 4.30 -21.01
C GLY A 150 11.47 3.62 -21.77
N ILE A 151 10.83 2.60 -21.20
CA ILE A 151 9.68 1.93 -21.83
C ILE A 151 8.51 2.91 -21.91
N GLN A 152 8.00 3.11 -23.13
CA GLN A 152 6.81 3.90 -23.39
C GLN A 152 5.56 3.05 -23.24
N TRP A 153 4.59 3.56 -22.48
CA TRP A 153 3.28 2.95 -22.26
C TRP A 153 2.18 3.65 -23.07
N GLY A 154 2.44 4.86 -23.56
CA GLY A 154 1.55 5.65 -24.40
C GLY A 154 2.32 6.69 -25.24
N THR A 155 1.60 7.40 -26.10
CA THR A 155 2.18 8.39 -27.03
C THR A 155 2.48 9.75 -26.39
N ALA A 156 2.04 10.00 -25.15
CA ALA A 156 2.17 11.27 -24.43
C ALA A 156 2.60 11.07 -22.97
N ASP A 157 3.63 10.24 -22.76
CA ASP A 157 4.12 9.92 -21.42
C ASP A 157 4.86 11.13 -20.81
N VAL A 158 4.25 11.76 -19.80
CA VAL A 158 4.87 12.81 -18.98
C VAL A 158 5.08 12.28 -17.56
N PRO A 159 6.27 12.45 -16.93
CA PRO A 159 6.51 11.98 -15.58
C PRO A 159 5.55 12.60 -14.55
N LEU A 160 4.92 11.75 -13.73
CA LEU A 160 4.06 12.23 -12.64
C LEU A 160 4.88 12.61 -11.41
N THR A 161 4.45 13.68 -10.74
CA THR A 161 5.00 14.07 -9.44
C THR A 161 3.94 13.83 -8.36
N ARG A 162 4.34 13.28 -7.21
CA ARG A 162 3.42 13.13 -6.08
C ARG A 162 3.08 14.50 -5.50
N SER A 163 1.80 14.80 -5.42
CA SER A 163 1.26 15.85 -4.57
C SER A 163 0.86 15.24 -3.22
N PHE A 164 1.38 15.78 -2.13
CA PHE A 164 0.97 15.38 -0.78
C PHE A 164 0.04 16.44 -0.21
N SER A 165 -1.22 16.08 0.02
CA SER A 165 -2.09 16.92 0.84
C SER A 165 -1.94 16.48 2.30
N PRO A 166 -1.44 17.34 3.19
CA PRO A 166 -1.22 16.98 4.60
C PRO A 166 -2.52 16.75 5.35
N ALA A 167 -3.62 17.38 4.92
CA ALA A 167 -4.94 17.18 5.52
C ALA A 167 -5.57 15.87 5.02
N ARG A 168 -5.62 14.86 5.90
CA ARG A 168 -6.29 13.57 5.64
C ARG A 168 -7.62 13.45 6.38
N ILE A 169 -8.23 14.58 6.71
CA ILE A 169 -9.48 14.65 7.47
C ILE A 169 -10.63 14.12 6.59
N PRO A 170 -11.43 13.17 7.07
CA PRO A 170 -12.63 12.75 6.35
C PRO A 170 -13.58 13.94 6.19
N ALA A 171 -14.13 14.13 5.00
CA ALA A 171 -15.19 15.11 4.81
C ALA A 171 -16.41 14.75 5.69
N LEU A 172 -17.02 15.76 6.32
CA LEU A 172 -18.11 15.58 7.28
C LEU A 172 -19.32 14.85 6.66
N ASP A 173 -19.63 15.14 5.40
CA ASP A 173 -20.71 14.50 4.65
C ASP A 173 -20.54 12.97 4.55
N ARG A 174 -19.29 12.48 4.45
CA ARG A 174 -18.99 11.05 4.47
C ARG A 174 -19.29 10.44 5.84
N LEU A 175 -18.95 11.14 6.92
CA LEU A 175 -19.24 10.66 8.28
C LEU A 175 -20.74 10.61 8.54
N PHE A 176 -21.50 11.62 8.09
CA PHE A 176 -22.96 11.64 8.21
C PHE A 176 -23.63 10.51 7.43
N ARG A 177 -23.18 10.21 6.20
CA ARG A 177 -23.70 9.07 5.42
C ARG A 177 -23.44 7.73 6.10
N LEU A 178 -22.27 7.54 6.71
CA LEU A 178 -21.94 6.32 7.44
C LEU A 178 -22.83 6.14 8.68
N TYR A 179 -23.01 7.21 9.46
CA TYR A 179 -23.91 7.22 10.60
C TYR A 179 -25.33 6.81 10.21
N LEU A 180 -25.90 7.44 9.18
CA LEU A 180 -27.27 7.15 8.74
C LEU A 180 -27.41 5.72 8.19
N ALA A 181 -26.40 5.20 7.48
CA ALA A 181 -26.40 3.83 6.97
C ALA A 181 -26.40 2.77 8.10
N LEU A 182 -25.63 3.00 9.16
CA LEU A 182 -25.60 2.12 10.34
C LEU A 182 -26.93 2.16 11.10
N LEU A 183 -27.44 3.36 11.37
CA LEU A 183 -28.70 3.54 12.10
C LEU A 183 -29.88 2.90 11.37
N THR A 184 -30.03 3.17 10.07
CA THR A 184 -31.14 2.61 9.29
C THR A 184 -31.06 1.09 9.16
N SER A 185 -29.86 0.53 9.08
CA SER A 185 -29.63 -0.92 9.08
C SER A 185 -30.02 -1.55 10.43
N PHE A 186 -29.68 -0.92 11.55
CA PHE A 186 -30.10 -1.34 12.88
C PHE A 186 -31.63 -1.30 13.04
N MET A 187 -32.26 -0.21 12.61
CA MET A 187 -33.72 -0.05 12.70
C MET A 187 -34.45 -1.10 11.85
N ALA A 188 -33.94 -1.40 10.65
CA ALA A 188 -34.48 -2.43 9.78
C ALA A 188 -34.35 -3.83 10.39
N LYS A 189 -33.17 -4.19 10.92
CA LYS A 189 -32.92 -5.50 11.57
C LYS A 189 -33.90 -5.76 12.71
N ASN A 190 -34.15 -4.74 13.54
CA ASN A 190 -35.01 -4.86 14.71
C ASN A 190 -36.51 -4.73 14.38
N ARG A 191 -36.88 -4.72 13.08
CA ARG A 191 -38.27 -4.61 12.59
C ARG A 191 -39.03 -3.45 13.24
N LEU A 192 -38.32 -2.34 13.51
CA LEU A 192 -38.90 -1.20 14.23
C LEU A 192 -39.98 -0.46 13.43
N LYS A 193 -40.15 -0.80 12.14
CA LYS A 193 -41.23 -0.31 11.28
C LYS A 193 -42.57 -1.03 11.49
N ASP A 194 -42.58 -2.19 12.15
CA ASP A 194 -43.76 -3.05 12.30
C ASP A 194 -44.50 -2.83 13.63
N LYS A 195 -44.03 -1.88 14.44
CA LYS A 195 -44.60 -1.55 15.74
C LYS A 195 -45.68 -0.46 15.60
N PRO A 196 -46.84 -0.61 16.26
CA PRO A 196 -47.95 0.32 16.11
C PRO A 196 -47.64 1.65 16.83
N ALA A 197 -47.92 2.75 16.14
CA ALA A 197 -47.60 4.15 16.48
C ALA A 197 -46.14 4.56 16.22
N GLN A 198 -46.00 5.72 15.56
CA GLN A 198 -44.78 6.38 15.06
C GLN A 198 -43.54 6.13 15.93
N TRP A 199 -42.62 5.32 15.41
CA TRP A 199 -41.26 5.29 15.95
C TRP A 199 -40.54 6.54 15.44
N GLU A 200 -40.47 7.53 16.31
CA GLU A 200 -39.69 8.73 16.06
C GLU A 200 -38.21 8.33 15.90
N PHE A 201 -37.55 8.89 14.89
CA PHE A 201 -36.12 8.71 14.62
C PHE A 201 -35.25 8.76 15.90
N ALA A 202 -35.65 9.59 16.87
CA ALA A 202 -35.00 9.76 18.16
C ALA A 202 -34.94 8.48 19.01
N GLU A 203 -36.01 7.68 19.05
CA GLU A 203 -36.05 6.44 19.86
C GLU A 203 -35.14 5.36 19.25
N GLY A 204 -35.19 5.20 17.93
CA GLY A 204 -34.32 4.27 17.21
C GLY A 204 -32.84 4.66 17.35
N GLN A 205 -32.54 5.95 17.34
CA GLN A 205 -31.19 6.48 17.60
C GLN A 205 -30.74 6.20 19.03
N ALA A 206 -31.59 6.48 20.03
CA ALA A 206 -31.26 6.28 21.44
C ALA A 206 -30.97 4.80 21.74
N GLU A 207 -31.80 3.89 21.25
CA GLU A 207 -31.60 2.46 21.44
C GLU A 207 -30.36 1.94 20.70
N PHE A 208 -30.08 2.44 19.49
CA PHE A 208 -28.85 2.11 18.77
C PHE A 208 -27.60 2.52 19.57
N ILE A 209 -27.56 3.74 20.08
CA ILE A 209 -26.43 4.25 20.88
C ILE A 209 -26.25 3.41 22.14
N LYS A 210 -27.34 3.14 22.86
CA LYS A 210 -27.32 2.33 24.08
C LYS A 210 -26.77 0.92 23.83
N GLN A 211 -27.28 0.20 22.83
CA GLN A 211 -26.81 -1.16 22.53
C GLN A 211 -25.37 -1.17 22.00
N ALA A 212 -24.98 -0.18 21.19
CA ALA A 212 -23.61 -0.06 20.71
C ALA A 212 -22.63 0.19 21.86
N GLN A 213 -23.00 1.07 22.81
CA GLN A 213 -22.20 1.33 24.01
C GLN A 213 -22.04 0.06 24.85
N GLN A 214 -23.14 -0.63 25.17
CA GLN A 214 -23.09 -1.89 25.93
C GLN A 214 -22.21 -2.94 25.25
N PHE A 215 -22.33 -3.11 23.94
CA PHE A 215 -21.48 -4.02 23.18
C PHE A 215 -20.00 -3.68 23.31
N HIS A 216 -19.65 -2.39 23.19
CA HIS A 216 -18.26 -1.95 23.29
C HIS A 216 -17.72 -2.01 24.71
N GLU A 217 -18.53 -1.71 25.74
CA GLU A 217 -18.15 -1.88 27.14
C GLU A 217 -17.82 -3.34 27.46
N SER A 218 -18.73 -4.29 27.13
CA SER A 218 -18.49 -5.72 27.32
C SER A 218 -17.24 -6.18 26.55
N ARG A 219 -17.10 -5.79 25.29
CA ARG A 219 -15.93 -6.15 24.48
C ARG A 219 -14.62 -5.63 25.08
N CYS A 220 -14.59 -4.36 25.52
CA CYS A 220 -13.38 -3.76 26.10
C CYS A 220 -13.00 -4.45 27.41
N GLN A 221 -13.99 -4.80 28.24
CA GLN A 221 -13.75 -5.51 29.50
C GLN A 221 -13.29 -6.96 29.26
N GLU A 222 -13.99 -7.71 28.42
CA GLU A 222 -13.78 -9.15 28.22
C GLU A 222 -12.54 -9.49 27.37
N HIS A 223 -12.23 -8.67 26.36
CA HIS A 223 -11.19 -9.00 25.39
C HIS A 223 -9.96 -8.11 25.43
N LEU A 224 -10.10 -6.88 25.95
CA LEU A 224 -9.02 -5.90 25.93
C LEU A 224 -8.57 -5.49 27.33
N SER A 225 -9.33 -5.85 28.38
CA SER A 225 -9.07 -5.48 29.77
C SER A 225 -8.83 -3.97 29.98
N ILE A 226 -9.52 -3.14 29.21
CA ILE A 226 -9.48 -1.66 29.29
C ILE A 226 -10.89 -1.08 29.39
N SER A 227 -11.01 0.16 29.85
CA SER A 227 -12.29 0.88 29.85
C SER A 227 -12.68 1.30 28.42
N LEU A 228 -13.98 1.51 28.19
CA LEU A 228 -14.45 2.07 26.91
C LEU A 228 -13.88 3.47 26.66
N GLU A 229 -13.73 4.29 27.71
CA GLU A 229 -13.17 5.64 27.62
C GLU A 229 -11.70 5.61 27.13
N ASP A 230 -10.89 4.73 27.72
CA ASP A 230 -9.49 4.56 27.32
C ASP A 230 -9.38 4.05 25.88
N TYR A 231 -10.23 3.09 25.50
CA TYR A 231 -10.30 2.59 24.12
C TYR A 231 -10.65 3.71 23.12
N ILE A 232 -11.66 4.53 23.44
CA ILE A 232 -12.03 5.67 22.60
C ILE A 232 -10.88 6.67 22.50
N ALA A 233 -10.19 6.98 23.60
CA ALA A 233 -9.04 7.88 23.59
C ALA A 233 -7.91 7.36 22.69
N GLN A 234 -7.62 6.06 22.71
CA GLN A 234 -6.65 5.42 21.83
C GLN A 234 -7.06 5.52 20.35
N GLU A 235 -8.31 5.17 20.03
CA GLU A 235 -8.85 5.26 18.67
C GLU A 235 -8.83 6.69 18.13
N VAL A 236 -9.19 7.69 18.96
CA VAL A 236 -9.12 9.11 18.61
C VAL A 236 -7.67 9.53 18.36
N ALA A 237 -6.71 9.10 19.20
CA ALA A 237 -5.30 9.39 19.01
C ALA A 237 -4.75 8.78 17.70
N LEU A 238 -5.11 7.53 17.39
CA LEU A 238 -4.74 6.88 16.13
C LEU A 238 -5.29 7.64 14.92
N LYS A 239 -6.57 8.05 14.98
CA LYS A 239 -7.19 8.84 13.91
C LYS A 239 -6.61 10.25 13.81
N ALA A 240 -6.28 10.90 14.92
CA ALA A 240 -5.65 12.22 14.91
C ALA A 240 -4.25 12.19 14.29
N ARG A 241 -3.47 11.13 14.52
CA ARG A 241 -2.21 10.88 13.80
C ARG A 241 -2.47 10.61 12.32
N GLN A 242 -3.44 9.77 11.99
CA GLN A 242 -3.81 9.45 10.61
C GLN A 242 -4.26 10.70 9.83
N TYR A 243 -4.96 11.62 10.48
CA TYR A 243 -5.50 12.84 9.89
C TYR A 243 -4.54 14.03 9.94
N ASN A 244 -3.36 13.87 10.58
CA ASN A 244 -2.40 14.92 10.88
C ASN A 244 -3.00 16.10 11.66
N THR A 245 -3.92 15.82 12.59
CA THR A 245 -4.58 16.85 13.43
C THR A 245 -3.93 17.01 14.81
N MET A 246 -2.96 16.17 15.19
CA MET A 246 -2.14 16.42 16.38
C MET A 246 -1.21 17.61 16.12
N ARG A 247 -1.35 18.69 16.91
CA ARG A 247 -0.29 19.70 17.03
C ARG A 247 0.92 19.00 17.65
N ASN A 248 2.05 18.99 16.94
CA ASN A 248 3.32 18.51 17.49
C ASN A 248 3.61 19.26 18.79
N VAL A 249 3.49 18.57 19.94
CA VAL A 249 4.14 19.01 21.17
C VAL A 249 5.60 18.66 20.97
N SER A 250 6.45 19.68 20.91
CA SER A 250 7.89 19.54 20.72
C SER A 250 8.53 18.87 21.93
N THR A 251 8.60 17.54 21.95
CA THR A 251 9.41 16.80 22.92
C THR A 251 10.32 15.82 22.19
N VAL A 252 11.49 16.35 21.80
CA VAL A 252 12.59 15.76 21.00
C VAL A 252 13.21 14.48 21.61
N LYS A 253 12.61 13.85 22.63
CA LYS A 253 13.15 12.64 23.27
C LYS A 253 12.18 11.46 23.44
N GLN A 254 10.88 11.61 23.14
CA GLN A 254 9.91 10.51 23.35
C GLN A 254 9.55 9.75 22.06
N ASP A 255 9.83 10.28 20.88
CA ASP A 255 9.28 9.73 19.62
C ASP A 255 9.85 8.35 19.23
N ALA A 256 11.10 8.05 19.59
CA ALA A 256 11.73 6.76 19.26
C ALA A 256 11.25 5.61 20.16
N GLU A 257 11.07 5.83 21.46
CA GLU A 257 10.60 4.78 22.39
C GLU A 257 9.09 4.54 22.29
N THR A 258 8.32 5.55 21.87
CA THR A 258 6.86 5.46 21.82
C THR A 258 6.36 4.88 20.49
N SER A 259 7.04 5.12 19.36
CA SER A 259 6.60 4.55 18.07
C SER A 259 6.73 3.03 18.02
N ASP A 260 7.80 2.49 18.61
CA ASP A 260 8.07 1.05 18.61
C ASP A 260 7.14 0.31 19.57
N LYS A 261 6.82 0.90 20.74
CA LYS A 261 5.78 0.37 21.63
C LYS A 261 4.40 0.40 20.99
N VAL A 262 4.00 1.53 20.39
CA VAL A 262 2.66 1.67 19.78
C VAL A 262 2.49 0.78 18.55
N ASN A 263 3.54 0.60 17.73
CA ASN A 263 3.47 -0.36 16.61
C ASN A 263 3.41 -1.81 17.09
N LYS A 264 4.08 -2.13 18.20
CA LYS A 264 4.00 -3.46 18.82
C LYS A 264 2.59 -3.73 19.35
N ASP A 265 2.02 -2.78 20.09
CA ASP A 265 0.65 -2.88 20.62
C ASP A 265 -0.40 -2.97 19.50
N ALA A 266 -0.23 -2.23 18.39
CA ALA A 266 -1.10 -2.33 17.22
C ALA A 266 -0.94 -3.67 16.47
N THR A 267 0.27 -4.23 16.43
CA THR A 267 0.52 -5.55 15.81
C THR A 267 -0.07 -6.66 16.67
N ASP A 268 0.05 -6.56 17.99
CA ASP A 268 -0.51 -7.51 18.95
C ASP A 268 -2.06 -7.41 18.98
N TYR A 269 -2.63 -6.21 18.79
CA TYR A 269 -4.07 -6.00 18.56
C TYR A 269 -4.61 -6.77 17.33
N TYR A 270 -3.90 -6.74 16.20
CA TYR A 270 -4.33 -7.47 14.99
C TYR A 270 -4.17 -8.99 15.10
N ARG A 271 -3.26 -9.48 15.94
CA ARG A 271 -3.10 -10.92 16.24
C ARG A 271 -4.22 -11.41 17.15
N ALA A 272 -4.46 -10.72 18.26
CA ALA A 272 -5.53 -11.05 19.19
C ALA A 272 -6.93 -11.01 18.53
N SER A 273 -7.17 -10.11 17.58
CA SER A 273 -8.45 -10.03 16.86
C SER A 273 -8.69 -11.17 15.87
N ARG A 274 -7.67 -11.98 15.55
CA ARG A 274 -7.75 -13.12 14.62
C ARG A 274 -7.79 -14.48 15.31
N GLY A 275 -7.66 -14.52 16.64
CA GLY A 275 -7.62 -15.77 17.40
C GLY A 275 -6.35 -16.60 17.12
N GLU A 276 -5.23 -15.93 16.84
CA GLU A 276 -3.88 -16.52 16.84
C GLU A 276 -3.10 -16.06 18.07
#